data_AF-A0A9E2S7E6-F1
#
_entry.id   AF-A0A9E2S7E6-F1
#
_cell.length_a   1.000
_cell.length_b   1.000
_cell.length_c   1.000
_cell.angle_alpha   90.00
_cell.angle_beta   90.00
_cell.angle_gamma   90.00
#
_symmetry.space_group_name_H-M   'P 1'
#
loop_
_entity.id
_entity.type
_entity.pdbx_description
1 polymer ?
#
loop_
_entity_poly.entity_id
_entity_poly.type
_entity_poly.pdbx_seq_one_letter_code
_entity_poly.pdbx_strand_id
1 'polypeptide(L)'
;MKSIFFRICMVALVVGCASSKNNEIRLSSVYKDYVFYKCIQEAFPNDSIYNKDISETVLMEMSNYAIMKERSGKMDSIAKAFVNSIQPTQIADYENKKPLFLRCLEFYKSKELDKFVKKLAKETPKF
;
A
#
# COMPACT_ATOMS: atom_id res chain seq x y z
N MET A 1 -13.54 46.31 4.60
CA MET A 1 -12.26 45.60 4.40
C MET A 1 -12.02 44.44 5.37
N LYS A 2 -12.18 44.59 6.70
CA LYS A 2 -12.00 43.49 7.67
C LYS A 2 -12.85 42.24 7.42
N SER A 3 -14.10 42.43 6.92
CA SER A 3 -15.01 41.34 6.55
C SER A 3 -14.58 40.51 5.33
N ILE A 4 -13.87 41.11 4.36
CA ILE A 4 -13.39 40.42 3.16
C ILE A 4 -12.16 39.56 3.49
N PHE A 5 -11.23 40.07 4.30
CA PHE A 5 -10.09 39.30 4.80
C PHE A 5 -10.52 38.08 5.63
N PHE A 6 -11.55 38.22 6.47
CA PHE A 6 -12.09 37.11 7.27
C PHE A 6 -12.70 35.99 6.40
N ARG A 7 -13.37 36.36 5.29
CA ARG A 7 -13.93 35.39 4.33
C ARG A 7 -12.83 34.67 3.53
N ILE A 8 -11.74 35.34 3.16
CA ILE A 8 -10.60 34.73 2.45
C ILE A 8 -9.87 33.71 3.35
N CYS A 9 -9.67 34.02 4.63
CA CYS A 9 -9.06 33.07 5.58
C CYS A 9 -9.90 31.80 5.79
N MET A 10 -11.24 31.91 5.82
CA MET A 10 -12.08 30.72 5.94
C MET A 10 -12.00 29.80 4.71
N VAL A 11 -11.95 30.36 3.50
CA VAL A 11 -11.84 29.56 2.27
C VAL A 11 -10.50 28.84 2.21
N ALA A 12 -9.39 29.48 2.64
CA ALA A 12 -8.08 28.86 2.67
C ALA A 12 -7.99 27.64 3.61
N LEU A 13 -8.67 27.69 4.77
CA LEU A 13 -8.69 26.59 5.74
C LEU A 13 -9.45 25.36 5.22
N VAL A 14 -10.58 25.56 4.54
CA VAL A 14 -11.39 24.45 3.99
C VAL A 14 -10.64 23.73 2.86
N VAL A 15 -9.93 24.47 2.00
CA VAL A 15 -9.15 23.90 0.88
C VAL A 15 -7.96 23.07 1.38
N GLY A 16 -7.27 23.51 2.42
CA GLY A 16 -6.12 22.79 3.00
C GLY A 16 -6.51 21.41 3.58
N CYS A 17 -7.64 21.33 4.28
CA CYS A 17 -8.13 20.05 4.84
C CYS A 17 -8.51 19.03 3.75
N ALA A 18 -9.14 19.48 2.67
CA ALA A 18 -9.52 18.60 1.56
C ALA A 18 -8.28 18.02 0.84
N SER A 19 -7.25 18.84 0.63
CA SER A 19 -5.98 18.42 0.01
C SER A 19 -5.27 17.34 0.85
N SER A 20 -5.15 17.54 2.16
CA SER A 20 -4.52 16.57 3.07
C SER A 20 -5.23 15.21 3.07
N LYS A 21 -6.56 15.21 3.06
CA LYS A 21 -7.36 13.97 3.02
C LYS A 21 -7.22 13.23 1.69
N ASN A 22 -7.20 13.97 0.58
CA ASN A 22 -7.00 13.38 -0.76
C ASN A 22 -5.61 12.75 -0.88
N ASN A 23 -4.58 13.39 -0.32
CA ASN A 23 -3.23 12.83 -0.31
C ASN A 23 -3.14 11.54 0.53
N GLU A 24 -3.77 11.49 1.71
CA GLU A 24 -3.84 10.28 2.53
C GLU A 24 -4.50 9.12 1.76
N ILE A 25 -5.63 9.38 1.12
CA ILE A 25 -6.35 8.37 0.31
C ILE A 25 -5.46 7.86 -0.81
N ARG A 26 -4.85 8.76 -1.58
CA ARG A 26 -3.91 8.41 -2.65
C ARG A 26 -2.75 7.57 -2.13
N LEU A 27 -2.09 8.00 -1.07
CA LEU A 27 -0.93 7.32 -0.50
C LEU A 27 -1.29 5.93 0.03
N SER A 28 -2.45 5.81 0.69
CA SER A 28 -2.95 4.51 1.16
C SER A 28 -3.21 3.54 0.01
N SER A 29 -3.65 4.03 -1.16
CA SER A 29 -3.80 3.20 -2.37
C SER A 29 -2.45 2.71 -2.86
N VAL A 30 -1.46 3.61 -3.00
CA VAL A 30 -0.11 3.24 -3.48
C VAL A 30 0.55 2.23 -2.55
N TYR A 31 0.42 2.41 -1.23
CA TYR A 31 0.94 1.44 -0.24
C TYR A 31 0.27 0.08 -0.37
N LYS A 32 -1.02 0.06 -0.66
CA LYS A 32 -1.78 -1.17 -0.85
C LYS A 32 -1.33 -1.92 -2.10
N ASP A 33 -1.10 -1.20 -3.20
CA ASP A 33 -0.57 -1.74 -4.45
C ASP A 33 0.86 -2.27 -4.26
N TYR A 34 1.70 -1.55 -3.51
CA TYR A 34 3.05 -2.00 -3.14
C TYR A 34 3.05 -3.27 -2.29
N VAL A 35 2.19 -3.36 -1.27
CA VAL A 35 2.07 -4.59 -0.46
C VAL A 35 1.61 -5.77 -1.32
N PHE A 36 0.70 -5.54 -2.27
CA PHE A 36 0.29 -6.59 -3.20
C PHE A 36 1.43 -7.05 -4.11
N TYR A 37 2.18 -6.11 -4.70
CA TYR A 37 3.39 -6.41 -5.47
C TYR A 37 4.37 -7.27 -4.65
N LYS A 38 4.67 -6.86 -3.41
CA LYS A 38 5.56 -7.61 -2.51
C LYS A 38 5.01 -8.98 -2.13
N CYS A 39 3.70 -9.11 -1.95
CA CYS A 39 3.08 -10.41 -1.66
C CYS A 39 3.33 -11.40 -2.82
N ILE A 40 3.17 -10.92 -4.05
CA ILE A 40 3.40 -11.72 -5.25
C ILE A 40 4.90 -12.04 -5.40
N GLN A 41 5.78 -11.08 -5.16
CA GLN A 41 7.24 -11.29 -5.15
C GLN A 41 7.68 -12.35 -4.14
N GLU A 42 7.21 -12.27 -2.89
CA GLU A 42 7.52 -13.25 -1.84
C GLU A 42 6.91 -14.63 -2.12
N ALA A 43 5.77 -14.69 -2.82
CA ALA A 43 5.16 -15.94 -3.25
C ALA A 43 5.97 -16.66 -4.35
N PHE A 44 6.71 -15.90 -5.17
CA PHE A 44 7.46 -16.44 -6.31
C PHE A 44 8.89 -15.87 -6.35
N PRO A 45 9.72 -16.08 -5.31
CA PRO A 45 10.96 -15.33 -5.11
C PRO A 45 12.03 -15.57 -6.18
N ASN A 46 11.93 -16.67 -6.94
CA ASN A 46 12.88 -17.04 -7.98
C ASN A 46 12.33 -16.79 -9.39
N ASP A 47 11.17 -16.14 -9.53
CA ASP A 47 10.61 -15.86 -10.85
C ASP A 47 11.36 -14.71 -11.52
N SER A 48 11.78 -14.93 -12.77
CA SER A 48 12.53 -13.96 -13.55
C SER A 48 11.76 -12.68 -13.87
N ILE A 49 10.43 -12.68 -13.73
CA ILE A 49 9.59 -11.50 -14.00
C ILE A 49 10.01 -10.29 -13.15
N TYR A 50 10.36 -10.51 -11.88
CA TYR A 50 10.72 -9.42 -10.96
C TYR A 50 12.07 -8.77 -11.27
N ASN A 51 12.92 -9.42 -12.08
CA ASN A 51 14.17 -8.82 -12.55
C ASN A 51 13.97 -7.90 -13.76
N LYS A 52 12.80 -7.96 -14.41
CA LYS A 52 12.47 -7.21 -15.63
C LYS A 52 11.38 -6.17 -15.38
N ASP A 53 10.58 -6.39 -14.35
CA ASP A 53 9.48 -5.51 -13.97
C ASP A 53 9.97 -4.34 -13.12
N ILE A 54 9.53 -3.12 -13.47
CA ILE A 54 9.92 -1.88 -12.78
C ILE A 54 8.83 -1.38 -11.81
N SER A 55 7.79 -2.18 -11.54
CA SER A 55 6.62 -1.73 -10.77
C SER A 55 7.01 -1.32 -9.35
N GLU A 56 7.99 -1.97 -8.74
CA GLU A 56 8.51 -1.58 -7.41
C GLU A 56 8.99 -0.13 -7.41
N THR A 57 9.87 0.21 -8.34
CA THR A 57 10.44 1.57 -8.46
C THR A 57 9.33 2.59 -8.73
N VAL A 58 8.41 2.30 -9.65
CA VAL A 58 7.29 3.19 -9.97
C VAL A 58 6.40 3.45 -8.73
N LEU A 59 6.07 2.41 -7.97
CA LEU A 59 5.26 2.53 -6.75
C LEU A 59 6.01 3.32 -5.65
N MET A 60 7.33 3.15 -5.55
CA MET A 60 8.15 3.94 -4.63
C MET A 60 8.18 5.42 -4.98
N GLU A 61 8.25 5.76 -6.26
CA GLU A 61 8.22 7.16 -6.71
C GLU A 61 6.85 7.81 -6.52
N MET A 62 5.76 7.07 -6.79
CA MET A 62 4.38 7.56 -6.65
C MET A 62 3.99 7.93 -5.20
N SER A 63 4.71 7.39 -4.21
CA SER A 63 4.47 7.53 -2.78
C SER A 63 5.36 8.55 -2.06
N ASN A 64 6.17 9.32 -2.81
CA ASN A 64 7.31 10.10 -2.31
C ASN A 64 8.38 9.18 -1.72
N TYR A 65 9.42 8.93 -2.52
CA TYR A 65 10.48 7.95 -2.29
C TYR A 65 11.08 7.99 -0.88
N ALA A 66 11.33 9.19 -0.32
CA ALA A 66 11.92 9.33 1.01
C ALA A 66 11.00 8.73 2.10
N ILE A 67 9.71 9.08 2.05
CA ILE A 67 8.70 8.58 3.00
C ILE A 67 8.49 7.08 2.79
N MET A 68 8.48 6.62 1.54
CA MET A 68 8.31 5.22 1.22
C MET A 68 9.47 4.36 1.74
N LYS A 69 10.71 4.83 1.57
CA LYS A 69 11.93 4.11 1.99
C LYS A 69 11.97 3.83 3.50
N GLU A 70 11.43 4.74 4.32
CA GLU A 70 11.34 4.53 5.78
C GLU A 70 10.27 3.50 6.18
N ARG A 71 9.32 3.21 5.28
CA ARG A 71 8.10 2.46 5.59
C ARG A 71 8.01 1.11 4.89
N SER A 72 8.72 0.95 3.78
CA SER A 72 8.73 -0.28 2.98
C SER A 72 9.01 -1.50 3.84
N GLY A 73 9.94 -1.42 4.80
CA GLY A 73 10.23 -2.55 5.70
C GLY A 73 9.01 -3.10 6.46
N LYS A 74 8.06 -2.25 6.88
CA LYS A 74 6.80 -2.72 7.51
C LYS A 74 5.88 -3.40 6.49
N MET A 75 5.83 -2.87 5.27
CA MET A 75 5.02 -3.40 4.16
C MET A 75 5.56 -4.73 3.62
N ASP A 76 6.89 -4.84 3.50
CA ASP A 76 7.58 -6.06 3.10
C ASP A 76 7.35 -7.16 4.16
N SER A 77 7.47 -6.79 5.44
CA SER A 77 7.26 -7.71 6.57
C SER A 77 5.84 -8.29 6.59
N ILE A 78 4.82 -7.46 6.40
CA ILE A 78 3.42 -7.95 6.40
C ILE A 78 3.12 -8.81 5.17
N ALA A 79 3.65 -8.47 4.00
CA ALA A 79 3.51 -9.27 2.78
C ALA A 79 4.14 -10.66 2.97
N LYS A 80 5.39 -10.70 3.46
CA LYS A 80 6.12 -11.93 3.75
C LYS A 80 5.42 -12.80 4.80
N ALA A 81 4.97 -12.19 5.90
CA ALA A 81 4.22 -12.88 6.94
C ALA A 81 2.94 -13.50 6.39
N PHE A 82 2.21 -12.78 5.55
CA PHE A 82 1.00 -13.29 4.92
C PHE A 82 1.31 -14.49 4.01
N VAL A 83 2.30 -14.39 3.11
CA VAL A 83 2.69 -15.50 2.22
C VAL A 83 3.07 -16.76 3.01
N ASN A 84 3.86 -16.60 4.07
CA ASN A 84 4.27 -17.71 4.93
C ASN A 84 3.10 -18.38 5.66
N SER A 85 2.02 -17.64 5.92
CA SER A 85 0.81 -18.19 6.56
C SER A 85 -0.04 -19.05 5.61
N ILE A 86 0.12 -18.92 4.30
CA ILE A 86 -0.70 -19.64 3.32
C ILE A 86 -0.41 -21.13 3.41
N GLN A 87 -1.45 -21.90 3.72
CA GLN A 87 -1.40 -23.35 3.74
C GLN A 87 -1.63 -23.93 2.32
N PRO A 88 -1.06 -25.10 2.03
CA PRO A 88 -1.46 -25.91 0.90
C PRO A 88 -2.97 -26.15 0.87
N THR A 89 -3.51 -26.31 -0.33
CA THR A 89 -4.86 -26.84 -0.49
C THR A 89 -4.95 -28.29 0.01
N GLN A 90 -6.11 -28.66 0.56
CA GLN A 90 -6.40 -30.04 0.99
C GLN A 90 -6.99 -30.90 -0.14
N ILE A 91 -7.21 -30.33 -1.32
CA ILE A 91 -7.73 -31.04 -2.49
C ILE A 91 -6.62 -31.95 -3.04
N ALA A 92 -6.88 -33.25 -3.08
CA ALA A 92 -5.89 -34.28 -3.44
C ALA A 92 -5.23 -34.02 -4.81
N ASP A 93 -6.02 -33.64 -5.81
CA ASP A 93 -5.57 -33.42 -7.20
C ASP A 93 -4.59 -32.24 -7.36
N TYR A 94 -4.46 -31.39 -6.34
CA TYR A 94 -3.62 -30.20 -6.40
C TYR A 94 -2.25 -30.38 -5.77
N GLU A 95 -1.88 -31.60 -5.35
CA GLU A 95 -0.49 -31.97 -5.00
C GLU A 95 0.15 -31.03 -3.96
N ASN A 96 -0.58 -30.65 -2.92
CA ASN A 96 -0.12 -29.69 -1.90
C ASN A 96 0.28 -28.30 -2.44
N LYS A 97 -0.20 -27.91 -3.61
CA LYS A 97 0.04 -26.57 -4.17
C LYS A 97 -0.67 -25.51 -3.33
N LYS A 98 -0.06 -24.33 -3.27
CA LYS A 98 -0.62 -23.15 -2.63
C LYS A 98 -1.21 -22.23 -3.70
N PRO A 99 -2.46 -21.75 -3.56
CA PRO A 99 -3.05 -20.80 -4.49
C PRO A 99 -2.53 -19.37 -4.25
N LEU A 100 -1.21 -19.18 -4.29
CA LEU A 100 -0.51 -18.00 -3.76
C LEU A 100 -1.03 -16.68 -4.34
N PHE A 101 -1.18 -16.61 -5.66
CA PHE A 101 -1.69 -15.40 -6.32
C PHE A 101 -3.10 -15.04 -5.84
N LEU A 102 -4.00 -16.02 -5.80
CA LEU A 102 -5.37 -15.82 -5.33
C LEU A 102 -5.38 -15.33 -3.88
N ARG A 103 -4.56 -15.92 -3.00
CA ARG A 103 -4.46 -15.52 -1.60
C ARG A 103 -3.91 -14.10 -1.46
N CYS A 104 -2.89 -13.72 -2.24
CA CYS A 104 -2.41 -12.34 -2.26
C CYS A 104 -3.48 -11.35 -2.75
N LEU A 105 -4.31 -11.74 -3.73
CA LEU A 105 -5.42 -10.92 -4.21
C LEU A 105 -6.53 -10.78 -3.14
N GLU A 106 -6.81 -11.83 -2.39
CA GLU A 106 -7.73 -11.78 -1.25
C GLU A 106 -7.19 -10.89 -0.13
N PHE A 107 -5.90 -10.98 0.16
CA PHE A 107 -5.24 -10.09 1.13
C PHE A 107 -5.27 -8.64 0.68
N TYR A 108 -5.03 -8.38 -0.61
CA TYR A 108 -5.23 -7.07 -1.21
C TYR A 108 -6.65 -6.57 -0.98
N LYS A 109 -7.68 -7.41 -1.12
CA LYS A 109 -9.08 -7.00 -0.89
C LYS A 109 -9.48 -6.91 0.59
N SER A 110 -8.58 -7.25 1.53
CA SER A 110 -8.92 -7.36 2.94
C SER A 110 -9.06 -6.01 3.65
N LYS A 111 -10.01 -5.94 4.60
CA LYS A 111 -10.17 -4.80 5.51
C LYS A 111 -8.97 -4.61 6.44
N GLU A 112 -8.26 -5.69 6.73
CA GLU A 112 -7.06 -5.67 7.56
C GLU A 112 -5.95 -4.87 6.88
N LEU A 113 -5.66 -5.21 5.61
CA LEU A 113 -4.67 -4.47 4.84
C LEU A 113 -5.10 -3.01 4.66
N ASP A 114 -6.38 -2.75 4.37
CA ASP A 114 -6.92 -1.39 4.29
C ASP A 114 -6.66 -0.57 5.56
N LYS A 115 -6.87 -1.18 6.73
CA LYS A 115 -6.64 -0.51 8.01
C LYS A 115 -5.15 -0.25 8.23
N PHE A 116 -4.30 -1.21 7.89
CA PHE A 116 -2.85 -1.10 7.99
C PHE A 116 -2.29 0.05 7.13
N VAL A 117 -2.60 0.07 5.83
CA VAL A 117 -2.05 1.08 4.91
C VAL A 117 -2.61 2.48 5.17
N LYS A 118 -3.86 2.60 5.63
CA LYS A 118 -4.42 3.90 6.08
C LYS A 118 -3.73 4.42 7.33
N LYS A 119 -3.45 3.57 8.31
CA LYS A 119 -2.69 3.97 9.49
C LYS A 119 -1.31 4.48 9.10
N LEU A 120 -0.62 3.73 8.23
CA LEU A 120 0.70 4.08 7.75
C LEU A 120 0.69 5.42 6.99
N ALA A 121 -0.28 5.64 6.10
CA ALA A 121 -0.42 6.88 5.34
C ALA A 121 -0.69 8.12 6.22
N LYS A 122 -1.36 7.96 7.36
CA LYS A 122 -1.61 9.05 8.34
C LYS A 122 -0.38 9.47 9.13
N GLU A 123 0.59 8.60 9.31
CA GLU A 123 1.84 8.89 10.03
C GLU A 123 2.76 9.86 9.23
N THR A 124 2.31 10.35 8.08
CA THR A 124 3.11 11.20 7.16
C THR A 124 3.19 12.63 7.67
N PRO A 125 4.40 13.21 7.85
CA PRO A 125 4.56 14.60 8.24
C PRO A 125 3.82 15.50 7.23
N LYS A 126 2.99 16.42 7.75
CA LYS A 126 2.43 17.50 6.95
C LYS A 126 3.54 18.54 6.81
N PHE A 127 4.07 18.68 5.60
CA PHE A 127 4.95 19.80 5.24
C PHE A 127 4.11 21.08 5.11
#